data_AF-A0A1H6SG36-F1
#
_entry.id   AF-A0A1H6SG36-F1
#
_cell.length_a   1.000
_cell.length_b   1.000
_cell.length_c   1.000
_cell.angle_alpha   90.00
_cell.angle_beta   90.00
_cell.angle_gamma   90.00
#
_symmetry.space_group_name_H-M   'P 1'
#
loop_
_entity.id
_entity.type
_entity.pdbx_description
1 polymer ?
#
loop_
_entity_poly.entity_id
_entity_poly.type
_entity_poly.pdbx_seq_one_letter_code
_entity_poly.pdbx_strand_id
1 'polypeptide(L)'
;MLPIRQSIRLSAGSVTLRAWPETVAEAHLADLLTFTATLGALREDWHEFAREDVESGVWAAFWRLVQASLERGAALPRPLTWDDRLTLLTAMWDLNSLEDAEGKLTALTQRAARMVARLSQGLPTTASTSS
;
A
#
# COMPACT_ATOMS: atom_id res chain seq x y z
N MET A 1 -15.44 -9.28 -13.56
CA MET A 1 -15.92 -8.56 -12.36
C MET A 1 -15.02 -8.96 -11.21
N LEU A 2 -14.35 -8.00 -10.58
CA LEU A 2 -13.58 -8.27 -9.38
C LEU A 2 -14.55 -8.54 -8.21
N PRO A 3 -14.22 -9.47 -7.31
CA PRO A 3 -15.02 -9.69 -6.12
C PRO A 3 -15.08 -8.41 -5.29
N ILE A 4 -16.27 -8.03 -4.81
CA ILE A 4 -16.44 -6.87 -3.91
C ILE A 4 -16.05 -7.23 -2.48
N ARG A 5 -16.06 -8.53 -2.17
CA ARG A 5 -15.71 -9.10 -0.87
C ARG A 5 -15.10 -10.48 -1.03
N GLN A 6 -14.23 -10.85 -0.11
CA GLN A 6 -13.58 -12.17 -0.05
C GLN A 6 -13.47 -12.62 1.40
N SER A 7 -13.92 -13.84 1.68
CA SER A 7 -13.71 -14.48 2.98
C SER A 7 -12.42 -15.29 2.94
N ILE A 8 -11.55 -15.03 3.89
CA ILE A 8 -10.21 -15.59 3.99
C ILE A 8 -10.15 -16.43 5.24
N ARG A 9 -9.63 -17.66 5.10
CA ARG A 9 -9.36 -18.54 6.24
C ARG A 9 -7.94 -18.30 6.71
N LEU A 10 -7.81 -17.92 7.98
CA LEU A 10 -6.56 -17.76 8.72
C LEU A 10 -6.43 -18.90 9.73
N SER A 11 -5.24 -19.06 10.30
CA SER A 11 -4.92 -20.09 11.30
C SER A 11 -5.84 -20.05 12.52
N ALA A 12 -6.18 -18.84 13.00
CA ALA A 12 -7.00 -18.62 14.19
C ALA A 12 -8.50 -18.38 13.90
N GLY A 13 -8.93 -18.42 12.64
CA GLY A 13 -10.32 -18.17 12.26
C GLY A 13 -10.47 -17.57 10.86
N SER A 14 -11.67 -17.10 10.51
CA SER A 14 -11.91 -16.49 9.20
C SER A 14 -12.17 -15.00 9.33
N VAL A 15 -11.82 -14.24 8.28
CA VAL A 15 -12.14 -12.82 8.17
C VAL A 15 -12.65 -12.50 6.78
N THR A 16 -13.60 -11.57 6.68
CA THR A 16 -14.08 -11.06 5.40
C THR A 16 -13.45 -9.70 5.11
N LEU A 17 -12.76 -9.62 3.98
CA LEU A 17 -12.27 -8.37 3.42
C LEU A 17 -13.20 -7.87 2.32
N ARG A 18 -13.21 -6.56 2.11
CA ARG A 18 -13.93 -5.85 1.04
C ARG A 18 -12.96 -5.05 0.18
N ALA A 19 -13.30 -4.92 -1.09
CA ALA A 19 -12.61 -4.03 -2.01
C ALA A 19 -12.73 -2.59 -1.51
N TRP A 20 -11.67 -1.81 -1.70
CA TRP A 20 -11.61 -0.41 -1.34
C TRP A 20 -12.49 0.40 -2.28
N PRO A 21 -13.39 1.25 -1.76
CA PRO A 21 -14.00 2.28 -2.57
C PRO A 21 -12.93 3.30 -3.01
N GLU A 22 -13.19 4.04 -4.09
CA GLU A 22 -12.25 5.03 -4.64
C GLU A 22 -11.80 6.08 -3.60
N THR A 23 -12.68 6.44 -2.67
CA THR A 23 -12.40 7.36 -1.57
C THR A 23 -11.34 6.85 -0.58
N VAL A 24 -11.23 5.53 -0.39
CA VAL A 24 -10.19 4.92 0.45
C VAL A 24 -8.85 4.93 -0.28
N ALA A 25 -8.86 4.73 -1.60
CA ALA A 25 -7.63 4.80 -2.39
C ALA A 25 -7.01 6.20 -2.38
N GLU A 26 -7.84 7.25 -2.38
CA GLU A 26 -7.36 8.63 -2.24
C GLU A 26 -6.81 8.92 -0.84
N ALA A 27 -7.51 8.49 0.22
CA ALA A 27 -7.10 8.74 1.60
C ALA A 27 -5.84 7.97 2.02
N HIS A 28 -5.61 6.80 1.42
CA HIS A 28 -4.49 5.91 1.71
C HIS A 28 -3.45 5.87 0.59
N LEU A 29 -3.38 6.89 -0.28
CA LEU A 29 -2.49 6.91 -1.44
C LEU A 29 -1.02 6.61 -1.08
N ALA A 30 -0.52 7.17 0.03
CA ALA A 30 0.85 6.91 0.51
C ALA A 30 1.03 5.46 0.97
N ASP A 31 0.03 4.89 1.64
CA ASP A 31 0.06 3.49 2.06
C ASP A 31 -0.01 2.56 0.85
N LEU A 32 -0.82 2.90 -0.16
CA LEU A 32 -0.90 2.20 -1.44
C LEU A 32 0.43 2.25 -2.20
N LEU A 33 1.12 3.39 -2.17
CA LEU A 33 2.46 3.53 -2.73
C LEU A 33 3.46 2.57 -2.08
N THR A 34 3.48 2.51 -0.75
CA THR A 34 4.29 1.55 0.00
C THR A 34 3.86 0.10 -0.28
N PHE A 35 2.55 -0.14 -0.42
CA PHE A 35 1.99 -1.45 -0.70
C PHE A 35 2.44 -1.99 -2.05
N THR A 36 2.31 -1.22 -3.13
CA THR A 36 2.71 -1.67 -4.46
C THR A 36 4.23 -1.73 -4.62
N ALA A 37 4.97 -0.76 -4.07
CA ALA A 37 6.42 -0.68 -4.29
C ALA A 37 7.23 -1.65 -3.40
N THR A 38 6.82 -1.85 -2.15
CA THR A 38 7.61 -2.60 -1.16
C THR A 38 6.96 -3.93 -0.82
N LEU A 39 5.64 -3.96 -0.61
CA LEU A 39 4.94 -5.21 -0.31
C LEU A 39 4.66 -6.05 -1.56
N GLY A 40 4.70 -5.46 -2.76
CA GLY A 40 4.70 -6.18 -4.03
C GLY A 40 5.93 -7.06 -4.20
N ALA A 41 7.13 -6.50 -4.00
CA ALA A 41 8.38 -7.26 -3.97
C ALA A 41 8.36 -8.31 -2.86
N LEU A 42 7.83 -7.95 -1.70
CA LEU A 42 7.67 -8.90 -0.60
C LEU A 42 6.68 -10.02 -0.90
N ARG A 43 5.74 -9.88 -1.85
CA ARG A 43 4.85 -10.97 -2.28
C ARG A 43 5.58 -11.96 -3.19
N GLU A 44 6.44 -11.46 -4.07
CA GLU A 44 7.16 -12.25 -5.06
C GLU A 44 8.28 -13.07 -4.43
N ASP A 45 9.07 -12.46 -3.54
CA ASP A 45 10.25 -13.08 -2.94
C ASP A 45 10.08 -13.32 -1.43
N TRP A 46 8.84 -13.51 -0.95
CA TRP A 46 8.51 -13.49 0.48
C TRP A 46 9.28 -14.52 1.32
N HIS A 47 9.63 -15.66 0.72
CA HIS A 47 10.38 -16.73 1.37
C HIS A 47 11.77 -16.28 1.84
N GLU A 48 12.28 -15.20 1.28
CA GLU A 48 13.59 -14.62 1.59
C GLU A 48 13.55 -13.61 2.74
N PHE A 49 12.36 -13.21 3.18
CA PHE A 49 12.17 -12.19 4.22
C PHE A 49 11.66 -12.78 5.53
N ALA A 50 12.31 -12.40 6.63
CA ALA A 50 11.78 -12.53 7.97
C ALA A 50 11.03 -11.25 8.39
N ARG A 51 10.23 -11.36 9.46
CA ARG A 51 9.47 -10.22 10.01
C ARG A 51 10.35 -9.00 10.32
N GLU A 52 11.56 -9.26 10.78
CA GLU A 52 12.54 -8.26 11.23
C GLU A 52 13.25 -7.54 10.08
N ASP A 53 13.19 -8.08 8.87
CA ASP A 53 13.74 -7.46 7.66
C ASP A 53 12.81 -6.36 7.10
N VAL A 54 11.58 -6.26 7.63
CA VAL A 54 10.57 -5.31 7.14
C VAL A 54 10.49 -4.10 8.07
N GLU A 55 10.73 -2.92 7.50
CA GLU A 55 10.67 -1.66 8.23
C GLU A 55 9.31 -1.44 8.91
N SER A 56 9.34 -0.81 10.09
CA SER A 56 8.15 -0.56 10.91
C SER A 56 7.10 0.30 10.18
N GLY A 57 7.54 1.23 9.32
CA GLY A 57 6.67 2.06 8.48
C GLY A 57 5.85 1.24 7.47
N VAL A 58 6.45 0.20 6.90
CA VAL A 58 5.79 -0.71 5.96
C VAL A 58 4.70 -1.52 6.67
N TRP A 59 4.99 -2.03 7.89
CA TRP A 59 3.97 -2.70 8.70
C TRP A 59 2.82 -1.77 9.08
N ALA A 60 3.10 -0.52 9.42
CA ALA A 60 2.06 0.43 9.75
C ALA A 60 1.12 0.70 8.56
N ALA A 61 1.68 0.83 7.35
CA ALA A 61 0.91 0.96 6.11
C ALA A 61 0.07 -0.29 5.84
N PHE A 62 0.68 -1.47 5.92
CA PHE A 62 -0.02 -2.76 5.78
C PHE A 62 -1.24 -2.83 6.70
N TRP A 63 -1.08 -2.54 8.00
CA TRP A 63 -2.20 -2.63 8.94
C TRP A 63 -3.30 -1.60 8.67
N ARG A 64 -2.95 -0.37 8.26
CA ARG A 64 -3.96 0.63 7.87
C ARG A 64 -4.79 0.15 6.69
N LEU A 65 -4.15 -0.45 5.68
CA LEU A 65 -4.82 -0.99 4.51
C LEU A 65 -5.71 -2.19 4.84
N VAL A 66 -5.23 -3.12 5.68
CA VAL A 66 -6.05 -4.24 6.17
C VAL A 66 -7.28 -3.71 6.91
N GLN A 67 -7.12 -2.74 7.80
CA GLN A 67 -8.25 -2.14 8.53
C GLN A 67 -9.25 -1.47 7.58
N ALA A 68 -8.77 -0.80 6.53
CA ALA A 68 -9.63 -0.22 5.51
C ALA A 68 -10.38 -1.28 4.67
N SER A 69 -9.80 -2.47 4.53
CA SER A 69 -10.42 -3.64 3.90
C SER A 69 -11.37 -4.42 4.81
N LEU A 70 -11.42 -4.18 6.12
CA LEU A 70 -12.32 -4.93 6.99
C LEU A 70 -13.78 -4.49 6.79
N GLU A 71 -14.69 -5.46 6.85
CA GLU A 71 -16.11 -5.17 6.95
C GLU A 71 -16.41 -4.45 8.28
N ARG A 72 -17.44 -3.60 8.30
CA ARG A 72 -17.71 -2.75 9.47
C ARG A 72 -18.06 -3.63 10.67
N GLY A 73 -17.27 -3.52 11.74
CA GLY A 73 -17.43 -4.32 12.96
C GLY A 73 -16.77 -5.70 12.89
N ALA A 74 -16.15 -6.07 11.76
CA ALA A 74 -15.31 -7.25 11.67
C ALA A 74 -13.97 -6.99 12.38
N ALA A 75 -13.48 -8.01 13.07
CA ALA A 75 -12.17 -8.00 13.69
C ALA A 75 -11.31 -9.13 13.11
N LEU A 76 -10.01 -8.89 13.02
CA LEU A 76 -9.07 -9.94 12.66
C LEU A 76 -9.03 -10.99 13.79
N PRO A 77 -9.13 -12.30 13.47
CA PRO A 77 -8.88 -13.34 14.44
C PRO A 77 -7.44 -13.22 14.95
N ARG A 78 -7.24 -13.53 16.24
CA ARG A 78 -5.94 -13.46 16.90
C ARG A 78 -5.61 -14.79 17.58
N PRO A 79 -4.33 -15.18 17.64
CA PRO A 79 -3.14 -14.48 17.10
C PRO A 79 -3.02 -14.59 15.57
N LEU A 80 -2.25 -13.70 14.96
CA LEU A 80 -1.89 -13.78 13.53
C LEU A 80 -0.44 -14.24 13.39
N THR A 81 -0.26 -15.35 12.67
CA THR A 81 1.04 -15.88 12.29
C THR A 81 1.67 -15.05 11.17
N TRP A 82 2.90 -15.39 10.78
CA TRP A 82 3.53 -14.82 9.59
C TRP A 82 2.74 -15.16 8.32
N ASP A 83 2.39 -16.43 8.17
CA ASP A 83 1.62 -16.96 7.03
C ASP A 83 0.23 -16.29 6.89
N ASP A 84 -0.44 -16.00 8.01
CA ASP A 84 -1.71 -15.27 7.99
C ASP A 84 -1.55 -13.85 7.42
N ARG A 85 -0.43 -13.17 7.70
CA ARG A 85 -0.17 -11.82 7.17
C ARG A 85 0.03 -11.85 5.67
N LEU A 86 0.71 -12.87 5.15
CA LEU A 86 0.91 -13.08 3.72
C LEU A 86 -0.40 -13.43 3.03
N THR A 87 -1.21 -14.29 3.65
CA THR A 87 -2.54 -14.62 3.14
C THR A 87 -3.43 -13.37 3.03
N LEU A 88 -3.39 -12.49 4.04
CA LEU A 88 -4.08 -11.19 4.00
C LEU A 88 -3.51 -10.27 2.91
N LEU A 89 -2.18 -10.24 2.75
CA LEU A 89 -1.51 -9.44 1.72
C LEU A 89 -1.97 -9.85 0.32
N THR A 90 -1.93 -11.15 -0.01
CA THR A 90 -2.37 -11.69 -1.29
C THR A 90 -3.84 -11.39 -1.55
N ALA A 91 -4.72 -11.62 -0.56
CA ALA A 91 -6.13 -11.37 -0.73
C ALA A 91 -6.46 -9.87 -0.94
N MET A 92 -5.76 -8.95 -0.26
CA MET A 92 -5.91 -7.53 -0.54
C MET A 92 -5.46 -7.17 -1.96
N TRP A 93 -4.41 -7.81 -2.46
CA TRP A 93 -3.92 -7.61 -3.82
C TRP A 93 -4.90 -8.10 -4.88
N ASP A 94 -5.50 -9.28 -4.67
CA ASP A 94 -6.45 -9.86 -5.62
C ASP A 94 -7.79 -9.12 -5.61
N LEU A 95 -8.22 -8.67 -4.43
CA LEU A 95 -9.51 -8.01 -4.23
C LEU A 95 -9.54 -6.58 -4.76
N ASN A 96 -8.40 -5.90 -4.68
CA ASN A 96 -8.22 -4.54 -5.20
C ASN A 96 -7.32 -4.68 -6.43
N SER A 97 -7.87 -4.71 -7.64
CA SER A 97 -7.07 -4.80 -8.87
C SER A 97 -6.10 -3.63 -8.96
N LEU A 98 -4.88 -3.85 -8.45
CA LEU A 98 -3.89 -2.81 -8.26
C LEU A 98 -3.21 -2.41 -9.56
N GLU A 99 -3.45 -3.08 -10.69
CA GLU A 99 -2.98 -2.62 -12.01
C GLU A 99 -3.51 -1.20 -12.34
N ASP A 100 -4.78 -0.93 -12.03
CA ASP A 100 -5.37 0.41 -12.21
C ASP A 100 -4.79 1.42 -11.20
N ALA A 101 -4.51 0.95 -9.98
CA ALA A 101 -3.88 1.76 -8.95
C ALA A 101 -2.45 2.12 -9.35
N GLU A 102 -1.68 1.15 -9.86
CA GLU A 102 -0.28 1.24 -10.30
C GLU A 102 -0.11 2.23 -11.46
N GLY A 103 -1.08 2.28 -12.39
CA GLY A 103 -1.13 3.32 -13.43
C GLY A 103 -1.30 4.74 -12.85
N LYS A 104 -2.25 4.92 -11.92
CA LYS A 104 -2.45 6.21 -11.21
C LYS A 104 -1.23 6.57 -10.36
N LEU A 105 -0.63 5.58 -9.70
CA LEU A 105 0.55 5.70 -8.86
C LEU A 105 1.76 6.14 -9.68
N THR A 106 2.01 5.50 -10.82
CA THR A 106 3.09 5.83 -11.76
C THR A 106 2.95 7.27 -12.26
N ALA A 107 1.74 7.68 -12.62
CA ALA A 107 1.46 9.06 -13.03
C ALA A 107 1.74 10.08 -11.91
N LEU A 108 1.39 9.74 -10.66
CA LEU A 108 1.65 10.57 -9.48
C LEU A 108 3.14 10.64 -9.14
N THR A 109 3.86 9.52 -9.15
CA THR A 109 5.31 9.47 -8.93
C THR A 109 6.05 10.27 -10.00
N GLN A 110 5.67 10.14 -11.27
CA GLN A 110 6.22 10.96 -12.35
C GLN A 110 5.91 12.45 -12.15
N ARG A 111 4.72 12.81 -11.68
CA ARG A 111 4.35 14.20 -11.37
C ARG A 111 5.16 14.74 -10.19
N ALA A 112 5.33 13.97 -9.13
CA ALA A 112 6.14 14.32 -7.97
C ALA A 112 7.62 14.49 -8.35
N ALA A 113 8.20 13.54 -9.10
CA ALA A 113 9.55 13.62 -9.62
C ALA A 113 9.77 14.86 -10.50
N ARG A 114 8.80 15.19 -11.37
CA ARG A 114 8.82 16.45 -12.16
C ARG A 114 8.75 17.70 -11.28
N MET A 115 7.96 17.68 -10.21
CA MET A 115 7.89 18.81 -9.27
C MET A 115 9.18 18.97 -8.48
N VAL A 116 9.76 17.89 -7.97
CA VAL A 116 11.06 17.91 -7.29
C VAL A 116 12.14 18.40 -8.24
N ALA A 117 12.20 17.88 -9.49
CA ALA A 117 13.13 18.33 -10.51
C ALA A 117 13.04 19.85 -10.77
N ARG A 118 11.80 20.38 -10.87
CA ARG A 118 11.55 21.82 -11.02
C ARG A 118 12.00 22.64 -9.81
N LEU A 119 11.78 22.13 -8.59
CA LEU A 119 12.22 22.79 -7.35
C LEU A 119 13.74 22.77 -7.24
N SER A 120 14.40 21.67 -7.61
CA SER A 120 15.87 21.55 -7.63
C SER A 120 16.53 22.39 -8.74
N GLN A 121 15.81 22.69 -9.82
CA GLN A 121 16.27 23.61 -10.89
C GLN A 121 15.84 25.07 -10.64
N GLY A 122 15.08 25.33 -9.57
CA GLY A 122 14.38 26.59 -9.33
C GLY A 122 14.98 27.47 -8.23
N LEU A 123 16.29 27.41 -7.98
CA LEU A 123 17.03 28.49 -7.32
C LEU A 123 17.70 29.35 -8.40
N PRO A 124 17.01 30.34 -9.00
CA PRO A 124 17.72 31.42 -9.64
C PRO A 124 18.45 32.18 -8.52
N THR A 125 19.77 32.02 -8.44
CA THR A 125 20.64 33.03 -7.84
C THR A 125 20.36 34.34 -8.56
N THR A 126 19.55 35.21 -7.95
CA THR A 126 19.46 36.61 -8.31
C THR A 126 20.87 37.18 -8.15
N ALA A 127 21.54 37.46 -9.27
CA ALA A 127 22.72 38.29 -9.24
C ALA A 127 22.27 39.69 -8.78
N SER A 128 22.68 40.09 -7.58
CA SER A 128 22.63 41.47 -7.14
C SER A 128 23.54 42.29 -8.04
N THR A 129 22.98 42.93 -9.06
CA THR A 129 23.62 44.05 -9.75
C THR A 129 23.22 45.34 -9.04
N SER A 130 24.09 45.78 -8.14
CA SER A 130 24.14 47.17 -7.72
C SER A 130 24.80 47.98 -8.83
N SER A 131 24.12 49.00 -9.36
CA SER A 131 24.70 50.20 -9.98
C SER A 131 23.66 51.30 -10.03
#